data_AF-A0A948EJL7-F1
#
_entry.id   AF-A0A948EJL7-F1
#
_cell.length_a   1.000
_cell.length_b   1.000
_cell.length_c   1.000
_cell.angle_alpha   90.00
_cell.angle_beta   90.00
_cell.angle_gamma   90.00
#
_symmetry.space_group_name_H-M   'P 1'
#
loop_
_entity.id
_entity.type
_entity.pdbx_description
1 polymer ?
#
loop_
_entity_poly.entity_id
_entity_poly.type
_entity_poly.pdbx_seq_one_letter_code
_entity_poly.pdbx_strand_id
1 'polypeptide(L)'
;MKKKLHFGKCSVCGVPSRLTLEHVPPEAAFNSSSIRHADLRHYFDSGIEGELLHPDAMRHGTSRKGAGGYTLCQVCNNSTGAWYARHYVVWTYQAMTFYMAGGSQLALPFRILPGAVAKQLVCMFASACGPGMFDANPSLRKYVLDREAIGIDPNIRIFCFMISPKSSRTRQAGITGLMNMGRGPRSHVFAEISFPPFGYLMTFNSEPPEKGLTDITFFTHEHWRHYREIHLPLPLREVHTYFPGDYRTGDEWRITLEKTRGKSRRSEPD
;
A
#
# COMPACT_ATOMS: atom_id res chain seq x y z
N MET A 1 -21.06 21.31 -14.30
CA MET A 1 -21.35 20.56 -13.05
C MET A 1 -20.61 21.21 -11.88
N LYS A 2 -21.29 21.55 -10.77
CA LYS A 2 -20.61 22.05 -9.56
C LYS A 2 -19.76 20.93 -8.97
N LYS A 3 -18.46 21.16 -8.73
CA LYS A 3 -17.60 20.19 -8.01
C LYS A 3 -18.21 19.95 -6.62
N LYS A 4 -18.53 18.70 -6.30
CA LYS A 4 -18.96 18.30 -4.96
C LYS A 4 -17.87 18.71 -3.97
N LEU A 5 -18.24 19.44 -2.93
CA LEU A 5 -17.33 19.80 -1.85
C LEU A 5 -17.25 18.62 -0.88
N HIS A 6 -16.04 18.26 -0.48
CA HIS A 6 -15.78 17.24 0.52
C HIS A 6 -15.25 17.93 1.78
N PHE A 7 -15.94 17.75 2.91
CA PHE A 7 -15.50 18.26 4.21
C PHE A 7 -15.18 17.09 5.12
N GLY A 8 -14.17 17.25 5.95
CA GLY A 8 -13.76 16.24 6.91
C GLY A 8 -12.46 16.61 7.61
N LYS A 9 -11.97 15.68 8.42
CA LYS A 9 -10.71 15.83 9.14
C LYS A 9 -9.55 15.46 8.20
N CYS A 10 -8.58 16.36 8.03
CA CYS A 10 -7.40 16.06 7.21
C CYS A 10 -6.58 14.93 7.82
N SER A 11 -6.22 13.91 7.02
CA SER A 11 -5.43 12.79 7.52
C SER A 11 -4.05 13.20 8.05
N VAL A 12 -3.42 14.21 7.45
CA VAL A 12 -2.05 14.64 7.81
C VAL A 12 -2.03 15.65 8.95
N CYS A 13 -2.81 16.75 8.94
CA CYS A 13 -2.76 17.72 10.06
C CYS A 13 -3.84 17.53 11.12
N GLY A 14 -4.89 16.76 10.83
CA GLY A 14 -5.99 16.55 11.77
C GLY A 14 -6.97 17.73 11.87
N VAL A 15 -6.77 18.81 11.10
CA VAL A 15 -7.66 19.97 11.11
C VAL A 15 -8.91 19.69 10.26
N PRO A 16 -10.13 19.86 10.82
CA PRO A 16 -11.36 19.84 10.04
C PRO A 16 -11.36 20.94 8.99
N SER A 17 -11.50 20.57 7.72
CA SER A 17 -11.45 21.54 6.61
C SER A 17 -12.09 20.95 5.35
N ARG A 18 -12.09 21.76 4.28
CA ARG A 18 -12.37 21.25 2.94
C ARG A 18 -11.22 20.35 2.49
N LEU A 19 -11.55 19.12 2.12
CA LEU A 19 -10.62 18.13 1.64
C LEU A 19 -10.46 18.22 0.11
N THR A 20 -9.24 17.92 -0.31
CA THR A 20 -8.79 17.85 -1.69
C THR A 20 -8.49 16.40 -2.04
N LEU A 21 -8.60 16.08 -3.33
CA LEU A 21 -8.23 14.76 -3.84
C LEU A 21 -6.73 14.57 -3.69
N GLU A 22 -6.35 13.57 -2.91
CA GLU A 22 -4.98 13.07 -2.84
C GLU A 22 -4.89 11.75 -3.60
N HIS A 23 -3.89 11.63 -4.46
CA HIS A 23 -3.60 10.39 -5.17
C HIS A 23 -2.65 9.53 -4.34
N VAL A 24 -2.98 8.25 -4.18
CA VAL A 24 -2.14 7.29 -3.44
C VAL A 24 -1.93 6.04 -4.30
N PRO A 25 -0.72 5.82 -4.85
CA PRO A 25 0.46 6.70 -4.86
C PRO A 25 0.27 8.02 -5.62
N PRO A 26 1.24 8.97 -5.60
CA PRO A 26 1.14 10.22 -6.36
C PRO A 26 0.81 10.00 -7.84
N GLU A 27 0.03 10.91 -8.46
CA GLU A 27 -0.40 10.80 -9.85
C GLU A 27 0.78 10.58 -10.82
N ALA A 28 1.86 11.34 -10.62
CA ALA A 28 3.08 11.24 -11.42
C ALA A 28 3.85 9.93 -11.20
N ALA A 29 3.52 9.13 -10.17
CA ALA A 29 4.10 7.80 -9.94
C ALA A 29 3.23 6.70 -10.61
N PHE A 30 2.95 6.90 -11.90
CA PHE A 30 2.13 6.00 -12.75
C PHE A 30 0.66 5.84 -12.34
N ASN A 31 0.15 6.73 -11.48
CA ASN A 31 -1.21 6.70 -10.97
C ASN A 31 -2.12 7.75 -11.66
N SER A 32 -1.97 7.91 -12.97
CA SER A 32 -2.78 8.83 -13.80
C SER A 32 -3.83 8.11 -14.64
N SER A 33 -3.72 6.79 -14.79
CA SER A 33 -4.61 5.98 -15.63
C SER A 33 -5.95 5.69 -14.95
N SER A 34 -6.96 5.34 -15.73
CA SER A 34 -8.25 4.93 -15.17
C SER A 34 -8.11 3.63 -14.39
N ILE A 35 -8.65 3.58 -13.18
CA ILE A 35 -8.68 2.38 -12.35
C ILE A 35 -10.11 1.89 -12.15
N ARG A 36 -10.25 0.56 -12.05
CA ARG A 36 -11.49 -0.09 -11.67
C ARG A 36 -11.45 -0.38 -10.17
N HIS A 37 -12.42 0.16 -9.43
CA HIS A 37 -12.58 -0.11 -8.00
C HIS A 37 -13.53 -1.28 -7.81
N ALA A 38 -13.07 -2.34 -7.18
CA ALA A 38 -13.92 -3.45 -6.75
C ALA A 38 -15.05 -2.96 -5.83
N ASP A 39 -16.30 -3.39 -6.07
CA ASP A 39 -17.38 -3.24 -5.08
C ASP A 39 -17.20 -4.33 -4.01
N LEU A 40 -16.61 -3.97 -2.87
CA LEU A 40 -16.29 -4.92 -1.81
C LEU A 40 -17.48 -5.78 -1.36
N ARG A 41 -18.71 -5.26 -1.37
CA ARG A 41 -19.91 -6.04 -0.99
C ARG A 41 -20.12 -7.19 -1.95
N HIS A 42 -20.00 -6.91 -3.24
CA HIS A 42 -20.12 -7.93 -4.27
C HIS A 42 -18.98 -8.96 -4.21
N TYR A 43 -17.79 -8.57 -3.75
CA TYR A 43 -16.68 -9.50 -3.53
C TYR A 43 -16.94 -10.43 -2.34
N PHE A 44 -17.53 -9.92 -1.25
CA PHE A 44 -17.96 -10.76 -0.15
C PHE A 44 -19.05 -11.75 -0.58
N ASP A 45 -20.00 -11.32 -1.40
CA ASP A 45 -21.08 -12.18 -1.90
C ASP A 45 -20.59 -13.25 -2.88
N SER A 46 -19.62 -12.91 -3.74
CA SER A 46 -19.10 -13.80 -4.80
C SER A 46 -17.99 -14.74 -4.31
N GLY A 47 -17.39 -14.43 -3.16
CA GLY A 47 -16.27 -15.15 -2.58
C GLY A 47 -14.98 -15.06 -3.42
N ILE A 48 -13.93 -15.69 -2.89
CA ILE A 48 -12.59 -15.74 -3.52
C ILE A 48 -12.63 -16.44 -4.89
N GLU A 49 -13.50 -17.43 -5.08
CA GLU A 49 -13.64 -18.12 -6.37
C GLU A 49 -14.15 -17.18 -7.46
N GLY A 50 -15.18 -16.38 -7.18
CA GLY A 50 -15.67 -15.37 -8.12
C GLY A 50 -14.59 -14.34 -8.45
N GLU A 51 -13.83 -13.93 -7.45
CA GLU A 51 -12.73 -12.96 -7.60
C GLU A 51 -11.61 -13.45 -8.54
N LEU A 52 -11.20 -14.72 -8.39
CA LEU A 52 -10.04 -15.29 -9.08
C LEU A 52 -10.38 -15.91 -10.44
N LEU A 53 -11.55 -16.56 -10.57
CA LEU A 53 -11.95 -17.28 -11.77
C LEU A 53 -12.79 -16.43 -12.73
N HIS A 54 -13.51 -15.44 -12.21
CA HIS A 54 -14.41 -14.59 -13.00
C HIS A 54 -14.19 -13.09 -12.74
N PRO A 55 -12.95 -12.58 -12.87
CA PRO A 55 -12.62 -11.20 -12.51
C PRO A 55 -13.41 -10.16 -13.33
N ASP A 56 -13.75 -10.45 -14.59
CA ASP A 56 -14.52 -9.55 -15.46
C ASP A 56 -16.02 -9.50 -15.12
N ALA A 57 -16.54 -10.51 -14.43
CA ALA A 57 -17.93 -10.53 -13.97
C ALA A 57 -18.12 -9.68 -12.70
N MET A 58 -17.03 -9.23 -12.07
CA MET A 58 -17.08 -8.44 -10.84
C MET A 58 -17.56 -7.02 -11.11
N ARG A 59 -18.64 -6.63 -10.42
CA ARG A 59 -19.08 -5.23 -10.39
C ARG A 59 -17.96 -4.32 -9.90
N HIS A 60 -17.73 -3.24 -10.66
CA HIS A 60 -16.69 -2.27 -10.35
C HIS A 60 -17.14 -0.83 -10.61
N GLY A 61 -16.71 0.08 -9.73
CA GLY A 61 -16.68 1.51 -10.02
C GLY A 61 -15.49 1.86 -10.92
N THR A 62 -15.51 3.03 -11.58
CA THR A 62 -14.35 3.50 -12.36
C THR A 62 -13.95 4.90 -11.90
N SER A 63 -12.67 5.09 -11.59
CA SER A 63 -12.06 6.41 -11.42
C SER A 63 -11.22 6.72 -12.65
N ARG A 64 -11.47 7.86 -13.32
CA ARG A 64 -10.67 8.30 -14.47
C ARG A 64 -9.39 9.05 -14.09
N LYS A 65 -9.08 9.16 -12.79
CA LYS A 65 -7.98 9.98 -12.26
C LYS A 65 -7.01 9.15 -11.40
N GLY A 66 -6.93 7.84 -11.61
CA GLY A 66 -6.15 6.97 -10.74
C GLY A 66 -6.75 6.76 -9.34
N ALA A 67 -5.96 6.10 -8.48
CA ALA A 67 -6.23 5.76 -7.09
C ALA A 67 -6.07 6.97 -6.18
N GLY A 68 -7.07 7.24 -5.35
CA GLY A 68 -7.01 8.37 -4.44
C GLY A 68 -8.31 8.60 -3.72
N GLY A 69 -8.29 9.57 -2.81
CA GLY A 69 -9.44 9.95 -2.01
C GLY A 69 -9.36 11.39 -1.55
N TYR A 70 -10.51 11.97 -1.23
CA TYR A 70 -10.57 13.30 -0.62
C TYR A 70 -10.19 13.19 0.86
N THR A 71 -8.88 13.24 1.15
CA THR A 71 -8.31 12.92 2.48
C THR A 71 -7.47 14.05 3.08
N LEU A 72 -6.92 14.95 2.26
CA LEU A 72 -6.00 15.99 2.71
C LEU A 72 -6.58 17.39 2.53
N CYS A 73 -6.30 18.30 3.47
CA CYS A 73 -6.55 19.72 3.24
C CYS A 73 -5.60 20.27 2.18
N GLN A 74 -5.96 21.38 1.53
CA GLN A 74 -5.15 21.98 0.47
C GLN A 74 -3.72 22.31 0.92
N VAL A 75 -3.55 22.81 2.15
CA VAL A 75 -2.24 23.18 2.70
C VAL A 75 -1.33 21.95 2.82
N CYS A 76 -1.84 20.86 3.42
CA CYS A 76 -1.08 19.63 3.57
C CYS A 76 -0.76 19.01 2.21
N ASN A 77 -1.78 18.85 1.35
CA ASN A 77 -1.61 18.24 0.02
C ASN A 77 -0.52 18.98 -0.80
N ASN A 78 -0.61 20.30 -0.90
CA ASN A 78 0.38 21.10 -1.61
C ASN A 78 1.78 20.99 -0.98
N SER A 79 1.86 21.02 0.36
CA SER A 79 3.15 20.98 1.08
C SER A 79 3.83 19.63 0.93
N THR A 80 3.14 18.52 1.22
CA THR A 80 3.69 17.16 1.11
C THR A 80 4.00 16.81 -0.34
N GLY A 81 3.15 17.25 -1.28
CA GLY A 81 3.42 17.15 -2.72
C GLY A 81 4.72 17.86 -3.12
N ALA A 82 4.90 19.10 -2.67
CA ALA A 82 6.07 19.90 -2.97
C ALA A 82 7.33 19.43 -2.23
N TRP A 83 7.23 18.88 -1.02
CA TRP A 83 8.39 18.49 -0.22
C TRP A 83 8.87 17.08 -0.55
N TYR A 84 7.96 16.12 -0.68
CA TYR A 84 8.28 14.70 -0.62
C TYR A 84 7.88 13.95 -1.90
N ALA A 85 6.69 14.22 -2.46
CA ALA A 85 6.15 13.41 -3.56
C ALA A 85 7.05 13.35 -4.79
N ARG A 86 7.69 14.47 -5.19
CA ARG A 86 8.64 14.47 -6.32
C ARG A 86 9.81 13.50 -6.14
N HIS A 87 10.26 13.28 -4.91
CA HIS A 87 11.37 12.39 -4.60
C HIS A 87 10.92 10.92 -4.56
N TYR A 88 9.71 10.68 -4.09
CA TYR A 88 9.04 9.38 -4.23
C TYR A 88 8.84 8.97 -5.70
N VAL A 89 8.51 9.93 -6.58
CA VAL A 89 8.39 9.68 -8.02
C VAL A 89 9.73 9.19 -8.58
N VAL A 90 10.85 9.84 -8.27
CA VAL A 90 12.19 9.38 -8.70
C VAL A 90 12.48 7.94 -8.24
N TRP A 91 12.14 7.61 -7.00
CA TRP A 91 12.26 6.26 -6.45
C TRP A 91 11.43 5.23 -7.24
N THR A 92 10.19 5.59 -7.57
CA THR A 92 9.26 4.74 -8.33
C THR A 92 9.70 4.52 -9.78
N TYR A 93 10.22 5.55 -10.46
CA TYR A 93 10.72 5.42 -11.82
C TYR A 93 11.93 4.49 -11.90
N GLN A 94 12.87 4.58 -10.95
CA GLN A 94 14.01 3.65 -10.90
C GLN A 94 13.55 2.20 -10.75
N ALA A 95 12.62 1.92 -9.85
CA ALA A 95 12.07 0.57 -9.73
C ALA A 95 11.35 0.09 -10.98
N MET A 96 10.65 0.99 -11.68
CA MET A 96 10.00 0.63 -12.94
C MET A 96 11.01 0.24 -14.03
N THR A 97 12.18 0.89 -14.07
CA THR A 97 13.25 0.46 -14.99
C THR A 97 13.74 -0.96 -14.69
N PHE A 98 13.86 -1.35 -13.42
CA PHE A 98 14.22 -2.72 -13.05
C PHE A 98 13.09 -3.71 -13.34
N TYR A 99 11.85 -3.32 -13.07
CA TYR A 99 10.66 -4.10 -13.36
C TYR A 99 10.57 -4.44 -14.86
N MET A 100 10.83 -3.49 -15.74
CA MET A 100 10.82 -3.70 -17.20
C MET A 100 12.01 -4.51 -17.71
N ALA A 101 13.16 -4.47 -17.01
CA ALA A 101 14.34 -5.23 -17.40
C ALA A 101 14.21 -6.73 -17.15
N GLY A 102 13.24 -7.17 -16.32
CA GLY A 102 12.89 -8.60 -16.13
C GLY A 102 13.98 -9.48 -15.48
N GLY A 103 15.09 -8.88 -15.04
CA GLY A 103 16.23 -9.60 -14.46
C GLY A 103 16.09 -9.89 -12.97
N SER A 104 16.59 -11.04 -12.52
CA SER A 104 16.74 -11.36 -11.11
C SER A 104 18.02 -10.73 -10.56
N GLN A 105 17.92 -9.56 -9.92
CA GLN A 105 19.04 -8.97 -9.19
C GLN A 105 18.94 -9.31 -7.70
N LEU A 106 20.06 -9.68 -7.09
CA LEU A 106 20.14 -9.95 -5.65
C LEU A 106 19.84 -8.69 -4.82
N ALA A 107 20.25 -7.52 -5.33
CA ALA A 107 19.91 -6.22 -4.78
C ALA A 107 19.82 -5.17 -5.91
N LEU A 108 18.78 -4.34 -5.86
CA LEU A 108 18.51 -3.28 -6.82
C LEU A 108 19.19 -1.97 -6.39
N PRO A 109 19.98 -1.31 -7.25
CA PRO A 109 20.63 -0.04 -6.93
C PRO A 109 19.65 1.12 -7.03
N PHE A 110 19.63 1.99 -6.02
CA PHE A 110 18.77 3.17 -5.99
C PHE A 110 19.56 4.41 -5.60
N ARG A 111 19.34 5.48 -6.37
CA ARG A 111 19.92 6.81 -6.17
C ARG A 111 18.82 7.78 -5.76
N ILE A 112 18.63 7.95 -4.46
CA ILE A 112 17.42 8.58 -3.91
C ILE A 112 17.70 9.47 -2.71
N LEU A 113 16.63 10.10 -2.21
CA LEU A 113 16.59 10.82 -0.94
C LEU A 113 15.70 10.00 0.03
N PRO A 114 16.26 9.04 0.80
CA PRO A 114 15.48 8.07 1.56
C PRO A 114 14.50 8.71 2.55
N GLY A 115 14.94 9.76 3.26
CA GLY A 115 14.08 10.48 4.22
C GLY A 115 12.86 11.11 3.56
N ALA A 116 13.00 11.70 2.36
CA ALA A 116 11.85 12.22 1.60
C ALA A 116 10.92 11.10 1.11
N VAL A 117 11.48 9.97 0.66
CA VAL A 117 10.69 8.79 0.26
C VAL A 117 9.88 8.28 1.45
N ALA A 118 10.50 8.09 2.61
CA ALA A 118 9.83 7.65 3.83
C ALA A 118 8.73 8.63 4.28
N LYS A 119 8.99 9.94 4.27
CA LYS A 119 7.95 10.94 4.61
C LYS A 119 6.77 10.87 3.64
N GLN A 120 7.00 10.66 2.35
CA GLN A 120 5.90 10.45 1.39
C GLN A 120 5.13 9.16 1.67
N LEU A 121 5.81 8.06 1.99
CA LEU A 121 5.15 6.79 2.36
C LEU A 121 4.24 6.97 3.58
N VAL A 122 4.72 7.67 4.60
CA VAL A 122 3.92 7.96 5.80
C VAL A 122 2.70 8.85 5.47
N CYS A 123 2.83 9.81 4.54
CA CYS A 123 1.68 10.58 4.03
C CYS A 123 0.67 9.69 3.31
N MET A 124 1.15 8.79 2.44
CA MET A 124 0.32 7.85 1.70
C MET A 124 -0.47 6.92 2.65
N PHE A 125 0.17 6.39 3.69
CA PHE A 125 -0.50 5.59 4.72
C PHE A 125 -1.50 6.40 5.54
N ALA A 126 -1.21 7.67 5.86
CA ALA A 126 -2.19 8.54 6.51
C ALA A 126 -3.46 8.70 5.67
N SER A 127 -3.32 8.87 4.35
CA SER A 127 -4.45 8.92 3.43
C SER A 127 -5.18 7.57 3.31
N ALA A 128 -4.45 6.45 3.28
CA ALA A 128 -5.03 5.11 3.20
C ALA A 128 -5.82 4.70 4.46
N CYS A 129 -5.28 5.02 5.64
CA CYS A 129 -5.85 4.64 6.94
C CYS A 129 -6.84 5.68 7.49
N GLY A 130 -6.81 6.91 6.98
CA GLY A 130 -7.60 8.02 7.48
C GLY A 130 -6.98 8.72 8.72
N PRO A 131 -7.63 9.79 9.22
CA PRO A 131 -7.08 10.66 10.25
C PRO A 131 -6.84 9.97 11.60
N GLY A 132 -7.58 8.89 11.90
CA GLY A 132 -7.43 8.12 13.14
C GLY A 132 -6.04 7.51 13.31
N MET A 133 -5.33 7.22 12.21
CA MET A 133 -3.96 6.68 12.28
C MET A 133 -2.99 7.64 12.96
N PHE A 134 -3.00 8.92 12.60
CA PHE A 134 -2.14 9.92 13.21
C PHE A 134 -2.69 10.45 14.53
N ASP A 135 -3.99 10.27 14.82
CA ASP A 135 -4.54 10.50 16.15
C ASP A 135 -3.99 9.47 17.15
N ALA A 136 -3.94 8.19 16.74
CA ALA A 136 -3.34 7.12 17.54
C ALA A 136 -1.80 7.17 17.56
N ASN A 137 -1.17 7.78 16.55
CA ASN A 137 0.29 7.89 16.43
C ASN A 137 0.73 9.35 16.17
N PRO A 138 0.68 10.25 17.17
CA PRO A 138 1.01 11.67 16.99
C PRO A 138 2.46 11.93 16.54
N SER A 139 3.38 11.01 16.85
CA SER A 139 4.78 11.07 16.40
C SER A 139 4.89 11.06 14.87
N LEU A 140 4.06 10.28 14.18
CA LEU A 140 4.01 10.26 12.71
C LEU A 140 3.52 11.58 12.14
N ARG A 141 2.55 12.22 12.81
CA ARG A 141 2.06 13.56 12.44
C ARG A 141 3.19 14.58 12.47
N LYS A 142 3.94 14.60 13.57
CA LYS A 142 5.12 15.46 13.73
C LYS A 142 6.17 15.14 12.67
N TYR A 143 6.49 13.87 12.47
CA TYR A 143 7.48 13.41 11.49
C TYR A 143 7.17 13.87 10.05
N VAL A 144 5.90 13.93 9.66
CA VAL A 144 5.51 14.40 8.31
C VAL A 144 5.53 15.93 8.20
N LEU A 145 4.98 16.63 9.20
CA LEU A 145 4.80 18.08 9.16
C LEU A 145 6.11 18.84 9.42
N ASP A 146 7.01 18.28 10.21
CA ASP A 146 8.36 18.78 10.41
C ASP A 146 9.33 18.11 9.43
N ARG A 147 9.86 18.90 8.49
CA ARG A 147 10.76 18.40 7.44
C ARG A 147 12.08 17.88 8.00
N GLU A 148 12.56 18.48 9.08
CA GLU A 148 13.86 18.18 9.66
C GLU A 148 13.76 17.04 10.70
N ALA A 149 12.53 16.65 11.09
CA ALA A 149 12.32 15.53 11.99
C ALA A 149 12.83 14.21 11.39
N ILE A 150 13.56 13.46 12.20
CA ILE A 150 14.14 12.15 11.87
C ILE A 150 13.63 11.13 12.89
N GLY A 151 13.37 9.92 12.41
CA GLY A 151 12.88 8.81 13.21
C GLY A 151 11.37 8.81 13.40
N ILE A 152 10.84 7.60 13.59
CA ILE A 152 9.47 7.34 14.01
C ILE A 152 9.49 6.42 15.24
N ASP A 153 8.33 6.12 15.79
CA ASP A 153 8.22 5.15 16.89
C ASP A 153 8.85 3.80 16.48
N PRO A 154 9.76 3.21 17.29
CA PRO A 154 10.45 1.97 16.95
C PRO A 154 9.51 0.76 16.83
N ASN A 155 8.29 0.84 17.36
CA ASN A 155 7.27 -0.20 17.20
C ASN A 155 6.55 -0.11 15.84
N ILE A 156 6.83 0.91 15.03
CA ILE A 156 6.28 1.06 13.68
C ILE A 156 7.39 0.77 12.67
N ARG A 157 7.13 -0.22 11.80
CA ARG A 157 8.08 -0.62 10.76
C ARG A 157 7.46 -0.49 9.38
N ILE A 158 8.29 -0.14 8.39
CA ILE A 158 7.88 0.01 7.00
C ILE A 158 8.63 -1.03 6.16
N PHE A 159 7.89 -1.85 5.46
CA PHE A 159 8.40 -2.88 4.57
C PHE A 159 8.08 -2.55 3.12
N CYS A 160 8.96 -2.99 2.22
CA CYS A 160 8.85 -2.81 0.78
C CYS A 160 9.06 -4.14 0.05
N PHE A 161 8.38 -4.30 -1.07
CA PHE A 161 8.59 -5.38 -2.03
C PHE A 161 8.25 -4.90 -3.46
N MET A 162 8.74 -5.63 -4.46
CA MET A 162 8.38 -5.41 -5.86
C MET A 162 7.12 -6.22 -6.20
N ILE A 163 6.13 -5.58 -6.79
CA ILE A 163 4.96 -6.28 -7.32
C ILE A 163 5.40 -7.07 -8.55
N SER A 164 5.00 -8.34 -8.63
CA SER A 164 5.26 -9.19 -9.79
C SER A 164 4.39 -8.77 -10.98
N PRO A 165 4.89 -8.79 -12.22
CA PRO A 165 4.08 -8.59 -13.42
C PRO A 165 2.94 -9.57 -13.62
N LYS A 166 2.97 -10.71 -12.92
CA LYS A 166 1.89 -11.69 -12.92
C LYS A 166 0.70 -11.25 -12.06
N SER A 167 0.87 -10.24 -11.21
CA SER A 167 -0.20 -9.74 -10.33
C SER A 167 -1.36 -9.20 -11.16
N SER A 168 -2.57 -9.52 -10.74
CA SER A 168 -3.80 -9.09 -11.43
C SER A 168 -4.47 -7.88 -10.77
N ARG A 169 -3.95 -7.42 -9.62
CA ARG A 169 -4.61 -6.39 -8.80
C ARG A 169 -3.65 -5.38 -8.17
N THR A 170 -4.22 -4.24 -7.83
CA THR A 170 -3.66 -3.24 -6.90
C THR A 170 -4.50 -3.22 -5.63
N ARG A 171 -3.90 -2.89 -4.49
CA ARG A 171 -4.57 -2.90 -3.19
C ARG A 171 -4.25 -1.63 -2.40
N GLN A 172 -5.26 -1.07 -1.75
CA GLN A 172 -5.05 -0.07 -0.71
C GLN A 172 -5.94 -0.45 0.47
N ALA A 173 -5.31 -0.80 1.58
CA ALA A 173 -5.99 -1.24 2.79
C ALA A 173 -5.52 -0.42 3.98
N GLY A 174 -6.48 0.09 4.74
CA GLY A 174 -6.21 0.73 6.03
C GLY A 174 -5.71 -0.27 7.07
N ILE A 175 -5.72 0.14 8.35
CA ILE A 175 -5.28 -0.70 9.46
C ILE A 175 -6.10 -2.01 9.48
N THR A 176 -5.39 -3.13 9.36
CA THR A 176 -5.92 -4.49 9.27
C THR A 176 -5.29 -5.33 10.38
N GLY A 177 -6.12 -6.11 11.06
CA GLY A 177 -5.69 -7.11 12.03
C GLY A 177 -5.83 -8.52 11.46
N LEU A 178 -4.75 -9.29 11.46
CA LEU A 178 -4.76 -10.71 11.09
C LEU A 178 -4.42 -11.54 12.33
N MET A 179 -5.32 -12.44 12.73
CA MET A 179 -5.13 -13.31 13.89
C MET A 179 -5.00 -14.77 13.44
N ASN A 180 -3.92 -15.43 13.84
CA ASN A 180 -3.75 -16.86 13.60
C ASN A 180 -4.25 -17.67 14.81
N MET A 181 -5.42 -18.28 14.68
CA MET A 181 -6.06 -19.06 15.76
C MET A 181 -5.35 -20.40 16.07
N GLY A 182 -4.45 -20.88 15.19
CA GLY A 182 -3.90 -22.25 15.27
C GLY A 182 -2.43 -22.38 15.69
N ARG A 183 -1.66 -21.29 15.80
CA ARG A 183 -0.21 -21.32 16.12
C ARG A 183 0.20 -20.40 17.28
N GLY A 184 -0.73 -20.13 18.20
CA GLY A 184 -0.57 -19.15 19.28
C GLY A 184 -0.99 -17.73 18.85
N PRO A 185 -1.08 -16.76 19.78
CA PRO A 185 -1.64 -15.42 19.53
C PRO A 185 -0.65 -14.51 18.78
N ARG A 186 -0.18 -14.92 17.59
CA ARG A 186 0.49 -13.99 16.68
C ARG A 186 -0.58 -13.22 15.93
N SER A 187 -0.86 -12.02 16.43
CA SER A 187 -1.62 -11.00 15.71
C SER A 187 -0.66 -10.15 14.88
N HIS A 188 -1.02 -9.91 13.62
CA HIS A 188 -0.36 -8.93 12.78
C HIS A 188 -1.27 -7.73 12.66
N VAL A 189 -0.77 -6.54 12.93
CA VAL A 189 -1.50 -5.28 12.77
C VAL A 189 -0.73 -4.43 11.78
N PHE A 190 -1.31 -4.19 10.61
CA PHE A 190 -0.62 -3.51 9.52
C PHE A 190 -1.58 -2.79 8.58
N ALA A 191 -1.06 -1.86 7.79
CA ALA A 191 -1.71 -1.28 6.63
C ALA A 191 -0.93 -1.64 5.36
N GLU A 192 -1.60 -1.65 4.20
CA GLU A 192 -0.99 -2.05 2.92
C GLU A 192 -1.32 -1.06 1.79
N ILE A 193 -0.29 -0.74 1.00
CA ILE A 193 -0.44 -0.04 -0.28
C ILE A 193 0.35 -0.83 -1.33
N SER A 194 -0.36 -1.48 -2.24
CA SER A 194 0.18 -2.28 -3.34
C SER A 194 -0.23 -1.67 -4.68
N PHE A 195 0.72 -0.99 -5.32
CA PHE A 195 0.52 -0.34 -6.62
C PHE A 195 1.84 -0.36 -7.42
N PRO A 196 1.88 -0.96 -8.63
CA PRO A 196 3.11 -1.15 -9.38
C PRO A 196 3.99 0.12 -9.47
N PRO A 197 5.32 0.02 -9.23
CA PRO A 197 6.09 -1.22 -9.11
C PRO A 197 6.15 -1.82 -7.71
N PHE A 198 5.64 -1.11 -6.69
CA PHE A 198 5.92 -1.42 -5.29
C PHE A 198 4.68 -1.86 -4.53
N GLY A 199 4.90 -2.72 -3.56
CA GLY A 199 4.00 -2.86 -2.43
C GLY A 199 4.70 -2.48 -1.13
N TYR A 200 3.94 -1.88 -0.24
CA TYR A 200 4.39 -1.41 1.06
C TYR A 200 3.49 -1.94 2.17
N LEU A 201 4.10 -2.32 3.29
CA LEU A 201 3.39 -2.53 4.54
C LEU A 201 3.92 -1.57 5.59
N MET A 202 3.01 -1.06 6.41
CA MET A 202 3.35 -0.39 7.66
C MET A 202 2.78 -1.23 8.80
N THR A 203 3.63 -1.77 9.66
CA THR A 203 3.20 -2.58 10.82
C THR A 203 3.16 -1.74 12.08
N PHE A 204 2.31 -2.13 13.03
CA PHE A 204 2.11 -1.45 14.30
C PHE A 204 2.24 -2.46 15.44
N ASN A 205 3.38 -2.40 16.15
CA ASN A 205 3.70 -3.31 17.26
C ASN A 205 3.54 -4.80 16.87
N SER A 206 3.90 -5.15 15.64
CA SER A 206 3.86 -6.52 15.14
C SER A 206 4.86 -6.74 14.01
N GLU A 207 5.22 -8.00 13.77
CA GLU A 207 5.89 -8.42 12.55
C GLU A 207 4.95 -8.35 11.34
N PRO A 208 5.46 -8.24 10.11
CA PRO A 208 4.63 -8.33 8.91
C PRO A 208 3.99 -9.73 8.79
N PRO A 209 2.80 -9.84 8.17
CA PRO A 209 2.15 -11.14 7.94
C PRO A 209 2.96 -12.04 7.00
N GLU A 210 3.78 -11.44 6.13
CA GLU A 210 4.62 -12.12 5.16
C GLU A 210 6.11 -11.99 5.51
N LYS A 211 6.84 -13.09 5.39
CA LYS A 211 8.28 -13.12 5.69
C LYS A 211 9.11 -12.73 4.47
N GLY A 212 10.32 -12.23 4.74
CA GLY A 212 11.31 -11.93 3.69
C GLY A 212 11.06 -10.63 2.94
N LEU A 213 10.11 -9.81 3.38
CA LEU A 213 9.94 -8.43 2.90
C LEU A 213 11.14 -7.57 3.35
N THR A 214 11.46 -6.56 2.55
CA THR A 214 12.60 -5.68 2.83
C THR A 214 12.20 -4.61 3.82
N ASP A 215 12.83 -4.58 4.99
CA ASP A 215 12.65 -3.51 5.95
C ASP A 215 13.35 -2.24 5.45
N ILE A 216 12.56 -1.19 5.18
CA ILE A 216 13.03 0.13 4.78
C ILE A 216 12.79 1.19 5.87
N THR A 217 12.50 0.76 7.10
CA THR A 217 12.28 1.67 8.25
C THR A 217 13.47 2.59 8.48
N PHE A 218 14.68 2.12 8.18
CA PHE A 218 15.91 2.92 8.28
C PHE A 218 15.89 4.18 7.41
N PHE A 219 15.06 4.25 6.36
CA PHE A 219 14.86 5.49 5.59
C PHE A 219 14.35 6.63 6.47
N THR A 220 13.56 6.31 7.51
CA THR A 220 13.04 7.32 8.43
C THR A 220 14.12 7.95 9.29
N HIS A 221 15.29 7.32 9.38
CA HIS A 221 16.44 7.80 10.14
C HIS A 221 17.37 8.70 9.31
N GLU A 222 17.01 8.97 8.05
CA GLU A 222 17.75 9.84 7.16
C GLU A 222 17.11 11.23 7.09
N HIS A 223 17.95 12.27 6.97
CA HIS A 223 17.47 13.61 6.72
C HIS A 223 16.74 13.69 5.36
N TRP A 224 15.66 14.45 5.25
CA TRP A 224 14.80 14.42 4.05
C TRP A 224 15.51 14.86 2.76
N ARG A 225 16.56 15.68 2.89
CA ARG A 225 17.41 16.12 1.78
C ARG A 225 18.71 15.32 1.62
N HIS A 226 18.89 14.25 2.37
CA HIS A 226 20.11 13.46 2.31
C HIS A 226 20.09 12.49 1.14
N TYR A 227 20.98 12.70 0.17
CA TYR A 227 21.11 11.82 -0.98
C TYR A 227 21.92 10.56 -0.64
N ARG A 228 21.47 9.42 -1.14
CA ARG A 228 22.13 8.12 -0.96
C ARG A 228 22.10 7.31 -2.25
N GLU A 229 23.16 6.54 -2.45
CA GLU A 229 23.14 5.35 -3.28
C GLU A 229 22.99 4.13 -2.35
N ILE A 230 21.90 3.38 -2.50
CA ILE A 230 21.58 2.21 -1.67
C ILE A 230 21.31 1.01 -2.57
N HIS A 231 21.64 -0.18 -2.09
CA HIS A 231 21.32 -1.43 -2.78
C HIS A 231 20.32 -2.18 -1.92
N LEU A 232 19.13 -2.46 -2.47
CA LEU A 232 18.05 -3.08 -1.70
C LEU A 232 17.67 -4.44 -2.28
N PRO A 233 17.69 -5.52 -1.48
CA PRO A 233 17.18 -6.82 -1.88
C PRO A 233 15.65 -6.77 -1.81
N LEU A 234 14.98 -6.42 -2.91
CA LEU A 234 13.53 -6.32 -2.96
C LEU A 234 12.90 -7.61 -3.51
N PRO A 235 12.18 -8.39 -2.71
CA PRO A 235 11.54 -9.62 -3.19
C PRO A 235 10.38 -9.30 -4.14
N LEU A 236 10.13 -10.20 -5.08
CA LEU A 236 8.90 -10.17 -5.88
C LEU A 236 7.75 -10.83 -5.12
N ARG A 237 6.57 -10.19 -5.14
CA ARG A 237 5.33 -10.74 -4.59
C ARG A 237 4.17 -10.56 -5.56
N GLU A 238 3.28 -11.54 -5.59
CA GLU A 238 2.07 -11.51 -6.42
C GLU A 238 0.89 -10.97 -5.62
N VAL A 239 0.04 -10.16 -6.26
CA VAL A 239 -1.16 -9.58 -5.64
C VAL A 239 -2.37 -9.93 -6.51
N HIS A 240 -3.21 -10.84 -6.00
CA HIS A 240 -4.33 -11.43 -6.74
C HIS A 240 -5.70 -11.27 -6.09
N THR A 241 -5.76 -10.98 -4.79
CA THR A 241 -7.01 -10.88 -4.02
C THR A 241 -7.19 -9.50 -3.40
N TYR A 242 -8.34 -9.25 -2.78
CA TYR A 242 -8.60 -8.06 -1.96
C TYR A 242 -8.17 -8.21 -0.49
N PHE A 243 -7.86 -9.42 0.00
CA PHE A 243 -7.37 -9.71 1.37
C PHE A 243 -5.93 -9.22 1.66
N PRO A 244 -5.73 -8.17 2.47
CA PRO A 244 -4.40 -7.63 2.75
C PRO A 244 -3.46 -8.66 3.37
N GLY A 245 -2.17 -8.58 3.03
CA GLY A 245 -1.16 -9.53 3.49
C GLY A 245 -1.15 -10.89 2.78
N ASP A 246 -2.01 -11.08 1.77
CA ASP A 246 -2.02 -12.29 0.95
C ASP A 246 -1.20 -12.10 -0.33
N TYR A 247 -0.11 -12.87 -0.43
CA TYR A 247 0.84 -12.84 -1.54
C TYR A 247 1.03 -14.17 -2.23
N ARG A 248 0.07 -15.09 -2.07
CA ARG A 248 0.07 -16.37 -2.78
C ARG A 248 0.09 -16.13 -4.28
N THR A 249 0.91 -16.92 -4.96
CA THR A 249 1.01 -16.93 -6.41
C THR A 249 -0.27 -17.41 -7.07
N GLY A 250 -0.45 -17.08 -8.35
CA GLY A 250 -1.57 -17.61 -9.14
C GLY A 250 -1.63 -19.15 -9.14
N ASP A 251 -0.47 -19.83 -9.11
CA ASP A 251 -0.38 -21.29 -9.02
C ASP A 251 -0.85 -21.83 -7.66
N GLU A 252 -0.40 -21.22 -6.56
CA GLU A 252 -0.85 -21.59 -5.21
C GLU A 252 -2.36 -21.39 -5.04
N TRP A 253 -2.89 -20.34 -5.65
CA TRP A 253 -4.33 -20.09 -5.67
C TRP A 253 -5.09 -21.16 -6.43
N ARG A 254 -4.64 -21.53 -7.63
CA ARG A 254 -5.26 -22.60 -8.43
C ARG A 254 -5.35 -23.91 -7.64
N ILE A 255 -4.24 -24.32 -7.02
CA ILE A 255 -4.17 -25.52 -6.17
C ILE A 255 -5.13 -25.41 -4.98
N THR A 256 -5.23 -24.23 -4.36
CA THR A 256 -6.13 -24.00 -3.22
C THR A 256 -7.60 -24.13 -3.62
N LEU A 257 -7.98 -23.58 -4.77
CA LEU A 257 -9.34 -23.67 -5.29
C LEU A 257 -9.74 -25.10 -5.65
N GLU A 258 -8.84 -25.85 -6.30
CA GLU A 258 -9.06 -27.27 -6.64
C GLU A 258 -9.29 -28.13 -5.38
N LYS A 259 -8.48 -27.94 -4.33
CA LYS A 259 -8.63 -28.64 -3.05
C LYS A 259 -9.94 -28.31 -2.35
N THR A 260 -10.41 -27.06 -2.45
CA THR A 260 -11.67 -26.61 -1.83
C THR A 260 -12.87 -27.25 -2.53
N ARG A 261 -12.86 -27.27 -3.88
CA ARG A 261 -13.89 -27.94 -4.71
C ARG A 261 -13.91 -29.46 -4.53
N GLY A 262 -12.75 -30.09 -4.35
CA GLY A 262 -12.65 -31.51 -4.07
C GLY A 262 -13.21 -31.93 -2.71
N LYS A 263 -13.23 -31.00 -1.73
CA LYS A 263 -13.84 -31.23 -0.40
C LYS A 263 -15.35 -31.02 -0.41
N SER A 264 -15.86 -30.01 -1.12
CA SER A 264 -17.31 -29.78 -1.21
C SER A 264 -18.06 -30.93 -1.89
N ARG A 265 -17.44 -31.58 -2.90
CA ARG A 265 -17.99 -32.78 -3.55
C ARG A 265 -17.96 -34.05 -2.71
N ARG A 266 -17.22 -34.08 -1.59
CA ARG A 266 -17.17 -35.24 -0.66
C ARG A 266 -18.07 -35.05 0.57
N SER A 267 -18.74 -33.91 0.68
CA SER A 267 -19.61 -33.55 1.80
C SER A 267 -21.10 -33.48 1.42
N GLU A 268 -21.48 -33.89 0.21
CA GLU A 268 -22.88 -34.17 -0.11
C GLU A 268 -23.21 -35.57 0.45
N PRO A 269 -24.14 -35.69 1.42
CA PRO A 269 -24.60 -36.99 1.87
C PRO A 269 -25.50 -37.62 0.80
N ASP A 270 -25.24 -38.90 0.49
CA ASP A 270 -26.21 -39.79 -0.18
C ASP A 270 -27.48 -39.97 0.65
#